data_AF-A0A5J9T0Q0-F1
#
_entry.id   AF-A0A5J9T0Q0-F1
#
_cell.length_a   1.000
_cell.length_b   1.000
_cell.length_c   1.000
_cell.angle_alpha   90.00
_cell.angle_beta   90.00
_cell.angle_gamma   90.00
#
_symmetry.space_group_name_H-M   'P 1'
#
loop_
_entity.id
_entity.type
_entity.pdbx_description
1 polymer ?
#
loop_
_entity_poly.entity_id
_entity_poly.type
_entity_poly.pdbx_seq_one_letter_code
_entity_poly.pdbx_strand_id
1 'polypeptide(L)'
;MAADSTGTCRRFEFEGMVFTVTESNEVAQLLKGGAVHALGSESFFDEDTATRHHFVDVQGKTEAMLLLVSVREDQQCIAAIRRFS
;
A
#
# COMPACT_ATOMS: atom_id res chain seq x y z
N MET A 1 23.68 -1.47 -11.94
CA MET A 1 22.64 -1.85 -12.90
C MET A 1 21.32 -1.73 -12.15
N ALA A 2 20.66 -0.57 -12.27
CA ALA A 2 19.40 -0.33 -11.58
C ALA A 2 18.32 -1.14 -12.29
N ALA A 3 17.74 -2.12 -11.59
CA ALA A 3 16.55 -2.78 -12.07
C ALA A 3 15.41 -1.76 -11.97
N ASP A 4 15.04 -1.17 -13.11
CA ASP A 4 13.70 -0.63 -13.30
C ASP A 4 12.76 -1.84 -13.42
N SER A 5 12.48 -2.47 -12.28
CA SER A 5 11.39 -3.42 -12.15
C SER A 5 10.11 -2.60 -11.97
N THR A 6 9.69 -1.88 -13.00
CA THR A 6 8.29 -1.47 -13.13
C THR A 6 7.44 -2.72 -13.43
N GLY A 7 7.50 -3.70 -12.52
CA GLY A 7 6.40 -4.62 -12.31
C GLY A 7 5.18 -3.74 -12.13
N THR A 8 4.12 -4.04 -12.88
CA THR A 8 2.87 -3.29 -12.96
C THR A 8 2.20 -3.23 -11.58
N CYS A 9 2.78 -2.44 -10.68
CA CYS A 9 2.24 -2.18 -9.36
C CYS A 9 1.02 -1.34 -9.61
N ARG A 10 -0.14 -2.00 -9.51
CA ARG A 10 -1.45 -1.37 -9.67
C ARG A 10 -1.56 -0.27 -8.61
N ARG A 11 -1.24 0.95 -9.03
CA ARG A 11 -1.36 2.15 -8.20
C ARG A 11 -2.82 2.27 -7.77
N PHE A 12 -3.04 2.53 -6.50
CA PHE A 12 -4.37 2.67 -5.93
C PHE A 12 -4.54 4.08 -5.39
N GLU A 13 -5.54 4.81 -5.87
CA GLU A 13 -5.80 6.18 -5.42
C GLU A 13 -6.84 6.16 -4.30
N PHE A 14 -6.52 6.81 -3.17
CA PHE A 14 -7.43 6.93 -2.02
C PHE A 14 -7.26 8.30 -1.36
N GLU A 15 -8.35 9.07 -1.23
CA GLU A 15 -8.37 10.42 -0.65
C GLU A 15 -7.33 11.41 -1.24
N GLY A 16 -6.93 11.20 -2.50
CA GLY A 16 -5.92 12.01 -3.19
C GLY A 16 -4.47 11.63 -2.88
N MET A 17 -4.26 10.51 -2.20
CA MET A 17 -2.98 9.82 -2.04
C MET A 17 -2.92 8.64 -2.99
N VAL A 18 -1.72 8.31 -3.46
CA VAL A 18 -1.50 7.17 -4.35
C VAL A 18 -0.69 6.12 -3.60
N PHE A 19 -1.18 4.89 -3.56
CA PHE A 19 -0.55 3.77 -2.89
C PHE A 19 -0.07 2.74 -3.91
N THR A 20 0.97 2.02 -3.54
CA THR A 20 1.57 0.94 -4.34
C THR A 20 2.07 -0.14 -3.40
N VAL A 21 2.32 -1.33 -3.96
CA VAL A 21 2.97 -2.44 -3.25
C VAL A 21 4.41 -2.50 -3.72
N THR A 22 5.35 -2.77 -2.82
CA THR A 22 6.76 -2.99 -3.16
C THR A 22 6.99 -4.44 -3.58
N GLU A 23 8.17 -4.75 -4.14
CA GLU A 23 8.54 -6.14 -4.48
C GLU A 23 8.51 -7.08 -3.25
N SER A 24 8.64 -6.52 -2.04
CA SER A 24 8.58 -7.23 -0.75
C SER A 24 7.16 -7.37 -0.17
N ASN A 25 6.11 -7.10 -0.95
CA ASN A 25 4.71 -7.05 -0.49
C ASN A 25 4.43 -6.00 0.60
N GLU A 26 5.25 -4.96 0.71
CA GLU A 26 5.00 -3.86 1.64
C GLU A 26 4.19 -2.75 0.98
N VAL A 27 3.42 -2.02 1.77
CA VAL A 27 2.64 -0.88 1.27
C VAL A 27 3.53 0.36 1.24
N ALA A 28 3.50 1.08 0.12
CA ALA A 28 4.20 2.34 -0.04
C ALA A 28 3.27 3.42 -0.61
N GLN A 29 3.55 4.67 -0.26
CA GLN A 29 2.91 5.83 -0.85
C GLN A 29 3.76 6.37 -2.00
N LEU A 30 3.13 6.64 -3.14
CA LEU A 30 3.75 7.35 -4.26
C LEU A 30 3.55 8.86 -4.07
N LEU A 31 4.66 9.57 -3.96
CA LEU A 31 4.71 11.01 -3.82
C LEU A 31 4.76 11.71 -5.17
N LYS A 32 4.42 13.00 -5.18
CA LYS A 32 4.59 13.85 -6.37
C LYS A 32 6.04 13.83 -6.82
N GLY A 33 6.26 13.64 -8.12
CA GLY A 33 7.60 13.48 -8.70
C GLY A 33 8.08 12.03 -8.81
N GLY A 34 7.22 11.05 -8.48
CA GLY A 34 7.49 9.63 -8.70
C GLY A 34 8.32 8.97 -7.59
N ALA A 35 8.64 9.69 -6.52
CA ALA A 35 9.29 9.12 -5.36
C ALA A 35 8.34 8.17 -4.62
N VAL A 36 8.87 7.04 -4.13
CA VAL A 36 8.11 6.05 -3.37
C VAL A 36 8.58 6.08 -1.91
N HIS A 37 7.63 6.15 -0.99
CA HIS A 37 7.89 6.13 0.45
C HIS A 37 7.23 4.89 1.07
N ALA A 38 8.03 3.93 1.52
CA ALA A 38 7.53 2.76 2.22
C ALA A 38 6.88 3.19 3.54
N LEU A 39 5.67 2.70 3.79
CA LEU A 39 4.94 2.99 5.03
C LEU A 39 5.31 1.92 6.05
N GLY A 40 5.70 2.35 7.25
CA GLY A 40 5.73 1.45 8.40
C GLY A 40 4.33 0.90 8.62
N SER A 41 4.19 -0.43 8.71
CA SER A 41 2.88 -1.06 8.86
C SER A 41 2.94 -2.21 9.85
N GLU A 42 1.91 -2.31 10.68
CA GLU A 42 1.58 -3.57 11.34
C GLU A 42 0.74 -4.40 10.38
N SER A 43 1.00 -5.70 10.26
CA SER A 43 0.27 -6.54 9.31
C SER A 43 -0.06 -7.92 9.83
N PHE A 44 -1.15 -8.47 9.31
CA PHE A 44 -1.56 -9.87 9.53
C PHE A 44 -1.95 -10.51 8.20
N PHE A 45 -1.75 -11.83 8.10
CA PHE A 45 -2.06 -12.60 6.90
C PHE A 45 -3.36 -13.39 7.10
N ASP A 46 -4.26 -13.26 6.13
CA ASP A 46 -5.49 -14.04 5.99
C ASP A 46 -5.24 -15.16 4.98
N GLU A 47 -5.09 -16.38 5.49
CA GLU A 47 -4.76 -17.57 4.70
C GLU A 47 -5.93 -18.00 3.78
N ASP A 48 -7.17 -17.76 4.19
CA ASP A 48 -8.38 -18.13 3.45
C ASP A 48 -8.49 -17.37 2.12
N THR A 49 -8.04 -16.12 2.11
CA THR A 49 -8.12 -15.23 0.95
C THR A 49 -6.78 -14.95 0.28
N ALA A 50 -5.68 -15.47 0.86
CA ALA A 50 -4.30 -15.16 0.52
C ALA A 50 -4.01 -13.65 0.52
N THR A 51 -4.58 -12.94 1.51
CA THR A 51 -4.51 -11.48 1.61
C THR A 51 -3.75 -11.08 2.86
N ARG A 52 -2.74 -10.22 2.69
CA ARG A 52 -2.10 -9.55 3.81
C ARG A 52 -2.77 -8.21 4.06
N HIS A 53 -3.19 -7.98 5.28
CA HIS A 53 -3.81 -6.75 5.72
C HIS A 53 -2.79 -5.90 6.47
N HIS A 54 -2.55 -4.69 6.00
CA HIS A 54 -1.60 -3.73 6.55
C HIS A 54 -2.36 -2.55 7.17
N PHE A 55 -2.08 -2.27 8.44
CA PHE A 55 -2.47 -1.03 9.08
C PHE A 55 -1.36 -0.01 8.86
N VAL A 56 -1.70 1.09 8.17
CA VAL A 56 -0.77 2.17 7.88
C VAL A 56 -1.30 3.48 8.42
N ASP A 57 -0.46 4.16 9.22
CA ASP A 57 -0.69 5.53 9.62
C ASP A 57 -0.25 6.47 8.50
N VAL A 58 -1.19 7.27 8.00
CA VAL A 58 -0.91 8.27 6.97
C VAL A 58 -1.32 9.64 7.43
N GLN A 59 -0.54 10.65 7.04
CA GLN A 59 -0.94 12.03 7.23
C GLN A 59 -1.91 12.41 6.10
N GLY A 60 -3.21 12.40 6.41
CA GLY A 60 -4.24 12.95 5.54
C GLY A 60 -4.11 14.48 5.43
N LYS A 61 -4.94 15.09 4.58
CA LYS A 61 -4.90 16.54 4.34
C LYS A 61 -5.23 17.37 5.59
N THR A 62 -6.09 16.86 6.45
CA THR A 62 -6.61 17.57 7.62
C THR A 62 -6.17 16.93 8.94
N GLU A 63 -5.99 15.62 8.95
CA GLU A 63 -5.71 14.82 10.14
C GLU A 63 -4.90 13.58 9.80
N ALA A 64 -4.26 12.98 10.80
CA ALA A 64 -3.69 11.65 10.67
C ALA A 64 -4.80 10.61 10.57
N MET A 65 -4.65 9.64 9.68
CA MET A 65 -5.65 8.62 9.38
C MET A 65 -5.00 7.24 9.46
N LEU A 66 -5.71 6.30 10.08
CA LEU A 66 -5.33 4.90 10.04
C LEU A 66 -6.07 4.22 8.88
N LEU A 67 -5.30 3.68 7.93
CA LEU A 67 -5.85 2.94 6.80
C LEU A 67 -5.55 1.45 6.93
N LEU A 68 -6.54 0.64 6.59
CA LEU A 68 -6.39 -0.79 6.38
C LEU A 68 -6.22 -1.04 4.88
N VAL A 69 -5.01 -1.42 4.48
CA VAL A 69 -4.63 -1.72 3.10
C VAL A 69 -4.51 -3.23 2.95
N SER A 70 -5.33 -3.80 2.09
CA SER A 70 -5.38 -5.25 1.84
C SER A 70 -4.62 -5.55 0.56
N VAL A 71 -3.56 -6.35 0.65
CA VAL A 71 -2.67 -6.73 -0.45
C VAL A 71 -2.83 -8.21 -0.71
N ARG A 72 -3.13 -8.61 -1.95
CA ARG A 72 -3.13 -10.04 -2.29
C ARG A 72 -1.70 -10.48 -2.58
N GLU A 73 -1.17 -11.43 -1.81
CA GLU A 73 0.24 -11.85 -1.94
C GLU A 73 0.49 -12.64 -3.24
N ASP A 74 -0.54 -13.31 -3.78
CA ASP A 74 -0.49 -14.05 -5.05
C ASP A 74 -0.30 -13.13 -6.27
N GLN A 75 -0.81 -11.91 -6.19
CA GLN A 75 -0.85 -10.95 -7.31
C GLN A 75 -0.02 -9.68 -7.05
N GLN A 76 0.56 -9.55 -5.85
CA GLN A 76 1.29 -8.37 -5.38
C GLN A 76 0.55 -7.06 -5.68
N CYS A 77 -0.76 -7.05 -5.45
CA CYS A 77 -1.61 -5.91 -5.76
C CYS A 77 -2.52 -5.54 -4.61
N ILE A 78 -2.81 -4.24 -4.48
CA ILE A 78 -3.78 -3.72 -3.53
C ILE A 78 -5.17 -4.18 -3.96
N ALA A 79 -5.79 -5.02 -3.13
CA ALA A 79 -7.17 -5.48 -3.30
C ALA A 79 -8.18 -4.44 -2.78
N ALA A 80 -7.87 -3.79 -1.66
CA ALA A 80 -8.75 -2.80 -1.05
C ALA A 80 -7.98 -1.84 -0.13
N ILE A 81 -8.49 -0.61 -0.01
CA ILE A 81 -8.11 0.34 1.03
C ILE A 81 -9.38 0.77 1.76
N ARG A 82 -9.35 0.74 3.09
CA ARG A 82 -10.45 1.20 3.94
C ARG A 82 -9.91 2.14 5.01
N ARG A 83 -10.65 3.20 5.29
CA ARG A 83 -10.39 4.07 6.44
C ARG A 83 -10.92 3.41 7.70
N PHE A 84 -10.09 3.33 8.74
CA PHE A 84 -10.45 2.71 10.02
C PHE A 84 -10.93 3.75 11.06
N SER A 85 -10.48 5.01 10.95
CA SER A 85 -10.85 6.15 11.80
C SER A 85 -10.76 7.45 11.05
#